data_AF-A0A7N2MRK9-F1
#
_entry.id   AF-A0A7N2MRK9-F1
#
_cell.length_a   1.000
_cell.length_b   1.000
_cell.length_c   1.000
_cell.angle_alpha   90.00
_cell.angle_beta   90.00
_cell.angle_gamma   90.00
#
_symmetry.space_group_name_H-M   'P 1'
#
loop_
_entity.id
_entity.type
_entity.pdbx_description
1 polymer ?
#
loop_
_entity_poly.entity_id
_entity_poly.type
_entity_poly.pdbx_seq_one_letter_code
_entity_poly.pdbx_strand_id
1 'polypeptide(L)'
;MIFKLDTSGRNWFQVQSLGDDVLFLGLNSSLAISSHDYPIYKRNCIYFTDVNYNFGLKGIGRPFDEGVFCLDEKKIKPLPT
;
A
#
# COMPACT_ATOMS: atom_id res chain seq x y z
N MET A 1 -8.42 -6.63 -6.16
CA MET A 1 -9.15 -7.33 -5.08
C MET A 1 -8.18 -7.48 -3.91
N ILE A 2 -8.66 -7.39 -2.66
CA ILE A 2 -7.81 -7.50 -1.46
C ILE A 2 -8.35 -8.65 -0.62
N PHE A 3 -7.44 -9.50 -0.12
CA PHE A 3 -7.78 -10.66 0.68
C PHE A 3 -6.97 -10.65 1.97
N LYS A 4 -7.59 -11.07 3.07
CA LYS A 4 -6.93 -11.28 4.36
C LYS A 4 -6.93 -12.77 4.69
N LEU A 5 -5.78 -13.28 5.13
CA LEU A 5 -5.65 -14.65 5.62
C LEU A 5 -6.17 -14.69 7.06
N ASP A 6 -7.18 -15.53 7.30
CA ASP A 6 -7.48 -16.01 8.63
C ASP A 6 -6.50 -17.14 8.96
N THR A 7 -5.61 -16.90 9.91
CA THR A 7 -4.60 -17.89 10.33
C THR A 7 -5.18 -19.03 11.15
N SER A 8 -6.36 -18.83 11.76
CA SER A 8 -7.04 -19.86 12.54
C SER A 8 -7.71 -20.86 11.61
N GLY A 9 -8.51 -20.37 10.65
CA GLY A 9 -9.19 -21.19 9.64
C GLY A 9 -8.32 -21.57 8.44
N ARG A 10 -7.15 -20.96 8.26
CA ARG A 10 -6.26 -21.10 7.08
C ARG A 10 -6.98 -20.79 5.76
N ASN A 11 -7.89 -19.82 5.78
CA ASN A 11 -8.69 -19.43 4.62
C ASN A 11 -8.46 -17.97 4.27
N TRP A 12 -8.59 -17.63 2.99
CA TRP A 12 -8.52 -16.26 2.50
C TRP A 12 -9.93 -15.71 2.28
N PHE A 13 -10.19 -14.53 2.83
CA PHE A 13 -11.47 -13.85 2.67
C PHE A 13 -11.26 -12.52 1.96
N GLN A 14 -12.10 -12.24 0.98
CA GLN A 14 -12.08 -10.93 0.33
C GLN A 14 -12.53 -9.88 1.34
N VAL A 15 -11.72 -8.84 1.51
CA VAL A 15 -12.04 -7.70 2.38
C VAL A 15 -12.36 -6.47 1.53
N GLN A 16 -13.27 -5.65 2.02
CA GLN A 16 -13.61 -4.37 1.40
C GLN A 16 -12.91 -3.18 2.09
N SER A 17 -12.26 -3.42 3.23
CA SER A 17 -11.56 -2.44 4.04
C SER A 17 -10.38 -3.08 4.77
N LEU A 18 -9.31 -2.30 4.99
CA LEU A 18 -8.22 -2.60 5.90
C LEU A 18 -8.52 -2.11 7.33
N GLY A 19 -9.67 -1.44 7.55
CA GLY A 19 -10.04 -0.86 8.83
C GLY A 19 -9.13 0.31 9.20
N ASP A 20 -8.45 0.18 10.33
CA ASP A 20 -7.47 1.15 10.83
C ASP A 20 -6.04 0.84 10.36
N ASP A 21 -5.85 -0.23 9.59
CA ASP A 21 -4.53 -0.58 9.07
C ASP A 21 -4.17 0.27 7.84
N VAL A 22 -2.87 0.49 7.69
CA VAL A 22 -2.21 1.11 6.54
C VAL A 22 -1.23 0.09 5.97
N LEU A 23 -1.29 -0.15 4.66
CA LEU A 23 -0.41 -1.09 3.98
C LEU A 23 0.62 -0.33 3.13
N PHE A 24 1.89 -0.56 3.38
CA PHE A 24 2.99 -0.13 2.52
C PHE A 24 3.35 -1.28 1.59
N LEU A 25 3.31 -1.02 0.28
CA LEU A 25 3.61 -1.98 -0.76
C LEU A 25 4.83 -1.47 -1.54
N GLY A 26 5.99 -2.06 -1.25
CA GLY A 26 7.22 -1.82 -2.00
C GLY A 26 7.51 -2.96 -2.98
N LEU A 27 8.61 -2.81 -3.72
CA LEU A 27 9.03 -3.77 -4.76
C LEU A 27 9.27 -5.19 -4.21
N ASN A 28 9.95 -5.30 -3.06
CA ASN A 28 10.44 -6.58 -2.51
C ASN A 28 9.83 -6.93 -1.15
N SER A 29 9.14 -5.99 -0.52
CA SER A 29 8.58 -6.18 0.81
C SER A 29 7.32 -5.35 0.99
N SER A 30 6.49 -5.79 1.93
CA SER A 30 5.30 -5.08 2.35
C SER A 30 5.26 -5.01 3.86
N LEU A 31 4.67 -3.94 4.37
CA LEU A 31 4.52 -3.71 5.80
C LEU A 31 3.10 -3.20 6.06
N ALA A 32 2.42 -3.77 7.05
CA ALA A 32 1.16 -3.23 7.55
C ALA A 32 1.39 -2.67 8.96
N ILE A 33 0.87 -1.47 9.21
CA ILE A 33 0.91 -0.81 10.53
C ILE A 33 -0.49 -0.30 10.88
N SER A 34 -0.75 -0.09 12.17
CA SER A 34 -1.97 0.61 12.60
C SER A 34 -1.81 2.12 12.39
N SER A 35 -2.83 2.79 11.84
CA SER A 35 -2.86 4.25 11.76
C SER A 35 -2.93 4.91 13.14
N HIS A 36 -3.34 4.19 14.18
CA HIS A 36 -3.36 4.71 15.55
C HIS A 36 -1.95 5.03 16.05
N ASP A 37 -0.97 4.19 15.70
CA ASP A 37 0.43 4.39 16.07
C ASP A 37 1.09 5.49 15.21
N TYR A 38 0.60 5.68 13.98
CA TYR A 38 1.12 6.66 13.02
C TYR A 38 0.00 7.47 12.35
N PRO A 39 -0.59 8.45 13.06
CA PRO A 39 -1.77 9.20 12.59
C PRO A 39 -1.54 10.05 11.32
N ILE A 40 -0.28 10.24 10.93
CA ILE A 40 0.11 10.92 9.70
C ILE A 40 -0.33 10.16 8.44
N TYR A 41 -0.53 8.84 8.55
CA TYR A 41 -0.99 8.02 7.44
C TYR A 41 -2.51 7.84 7.51
N LYS A 42 -3.15 7.95 6.35
CA LYS A 42 -4.60 7.73 6.23
C LYS A 42 -4.87 6.23 6.32
N ARG A 43 -5.67 5.82 7.31
CA ARG A 43 -6.17 4.45 7.44
C ARG A 43 -6.89 3.98 6.19
N ASN A 44 -7.03 2.66 6.03
CA ASN A 44 -7.73 2.07 4.90
C ASN A 44 -7.11 2.42 3.53
N CYS A 45 -5.80 2.64 3.50
CA CYS A 45 -5.05 3.01 2.31
C CYS A 45 -3.80 2.14 2.12
N ILE A 46 -3.44 1.98 0.85
CA ILE A 46 -2.22 1.32 0.40
C ILE A 46 -1.29 2.40 -0.14
N TYR A 47 -0.10 2.51 0.44
CA TYR A 47 0.97 3.41 0.03
C TYR A 47 1.97 2.62 -0.82
N PHE A 48 2.11 2.99 -2.08
CA PHE A 48 3.11 2.40 -2.95
C PHE A 48 4.43 3.11 -2.72
N THR A 49 5.44 2.36 -2.26
CA THR A 49 6.74 2.89 -1.84
C THR A 49 7.86 2.41 -2.75
N ASP A 50 7.56 2.07 -4.00
CA ASP A 50 8.58 1.64 -4.95
C ASP A 50 9.43 2.85 -5.37
N VAL A 51 10.36 3.19 -4.49
CA VAL A 51 11.38 4.21 -4.73
C VAL A 51 12.50 3.58 -5.56
N ASN A 52 12.83 4.29 -6.62
CA ASN A 52 13.81 3.96 -7.65
C ASN A 52 15.18 3.55 -7.09
N TYR A 53 15.40 2.27 -6.77
CA TYR A 53 16.74 1.69 -6.66
C TYR A 53 17.23 1.19 -8.03
N ASN A 54 17.08 1.99 -9.08
CA ASN A 54 17.77 1.68 -10.34
C ASN A 54 19.26 1.94 -10.17
N PHE A 55 20.01 0.84 -10.11
CA PHE A 55 21.44 0.71 -10.33
C PHE A 55 21.88 1.30 -11.70
N GLY A 56 21.86 2.63 -11.85
CA GLY A 56 22.54 3.33 -12.93
C GLY A 56 21.79 3.47 -14.27
N LEU A 57 20.55 3.00 -14.41
CA LEU A 57 19.76 3.21 -15.64
C LEU A 57 18.98 4.53 -15.59
N LYS A 58 19.71 5.65 -15.54
CA LYS A 58 19.15 6.97 -15.91
C LYS A 58 18.68 6.88 -17.37
N GLY A 59 17.37 6.87 -17.61
CA GLY A 59 16.83 7.14 -18.95
C GLY A 59 15.65 6.30 -19.43
N ILE A 60 15.26 5.24 -18.71
CA ILE A 60 14.05 4.49 -19.06
C ILE A 60 12.90 5.02 -18.20
N GLY A 61 12.28 6.11 -18.65
CA GLY A 61 11.22 6.85 -17.96
C GLY A 61 9.93 6.03 -17.75
N ARG A 62 9.99 5.00 -16.90
CA ARG A 62 8.78 4.40 -16.34
C ARG A 62 8.18 5.40 -15.34
N PRO A 63 6.89 5.74 -15.46
CA PRO A 63 6.19 6.45 -14.40
C PRO A 63 6.43 5.70 -13.09
N PHE A 64 6.87 6.41 -12.06
CA PHE A 64 7.05 5.83 -10.74
C PHE A 64 5.71 5.29 -10.27
N ASP A 65 5.68 4.05 -9.77
CA ASP A 65 4.52 3.50 -9.09
C ASP A 65 4.48 4.07 -7.65
N GLU A 66 4.62 5.39 -7.52
CA GLU A 66 4.47 6.12 -6.26
C GLU A 66 3.06 6.68 -6.19
N GLY A 67 2.36 6.38 -5.10
CA GLY A 67 1.01 6.87 -4.90
C GLY A 67 0.33 6.27 -3.69
N VAL A 68 -0.92 6.68 -3.51
CA VAL A 68 -1.79 6.13 -2.48
C VAL A 68 -3.10 5.65 -3.11
N PHE A 69 -3.50 4.44 -2.75
CA PHE A 69 -4.81 3.89 -3.08
C PHE A 69 -5.62 3.70 -1.81
N CYS A 70 -6.64 4.53 -1.61
CA CYS A 70 -7.55 4.39 -0.48
C CYS A 70 -8.78 3.59 -0.89
N LEU A 71 -9.12 2.56 -0.12
CA LEU A 71 -10.22 1.64 -0.45
C LEU A 71 -11.59 2.33 -0.41
N ASP A 72 -11.71 3.43 0.35
CA ASP A 72 -12.92 4.25 0.41
C ASP A 72 -13.20 4.93 -0.94
N GLU A 73 -12.14 5.43 -1.59
CA GLU A 73 -12.24 6.25 -2.80
C GLU A 73 -12.05 5.42 -4.09
N LYS A 74 -11.36 4.29 -3.98
CA LYS A 74 -11.04 3.36 -5.07
C LYS A 74 -10.35 4.03 -6.26
N LYS A 75 -9.48 5.00 -5.96
CA LYS A 75 -8.65 5.72 -6.93
C LYS A 75 -7.22 5.79 -6.43
N ILE A 76 -6.28 5.72 -7.37
CA ILE A 76 -4.87 6.01 -7.10
C ILE A 76 -4.68 7.51 -7.18
N LYS A 77 -4.00 8.09 -6.19
CA LYS A 77 -3.59 9.50 -6.15
C LYS A 77 -2.07 9.59 -5.97
N PRO A 78 -1.45 10.72 -6.34
CA PRO A 78 -0.08 11.01 -5.93
C PRO A 78 0.08 10.96 -4.41
N LEU A 79 1.32 10.74 -3.94
CA LEU A 79 1.62 10.86 -2.52
C LEU A 79 1.35 12.31 -2.03
N PRO A 80 0.87 12.50 -0.79
CA PRO A 80 0.74 13.83 -0.20
C PRO A 80 2.11 14.53 -0.16
N THR A 81 2.19 15.74 -0.69
CA THR A 81 3.34 16.66 -0.57
C THR A 81 3.25 17.49 0.69
#